data_AF-A0A0K8QCR2-F1
#
_entry.id   AF-A0A0K8QCR2-F1
#
_cell.length_a   1.000
_cell.length_b   1.000
_cell.length_c   1.000
_cell.angle_alpha   90.00
_cell.angle_beta   90.00
_cell.angle_gamma   90.00
#
_symmetry.space_group_name_H-M   'P 1'
#
loop_
_entity.id
_entity.type
_entity.pdbx_description
1 polymer ?
#
loop_
_entity_poly.entity_id
_entity_poly.type
_entity_poly.pdbx_seq_one_letter_code
_entity_poly.pdbx_strand_id
1 'polypeptide(L)'
;MTIQPTREDKFSFGLWTVGWEAQDQFGSATRPPLDTVEAVNRLSDLGAYGITFHDNDLFPFGCSAADRQREIDRLQGALKATG
;
A
#
# COMPACT_ATOMS: atom_id res chain seq x y z
N MET A 1 -30.80 -4.52 0.93
CA MET A 1 -29.86 -3.42 0.67
C MET A 1 -28.46 -3.99 0.69
N THR A 2 -27.63 -3.66 -0.30
CA THR A 2 -26.24 -4.11 -0.36
C THR A 2 -25.38 -3.10 0.42
N ILE A 3 -24.62 -3.58 1.40
CA ILE A 3 -23.68 -2.73 2.15
C ILE A 3 -22.46 -2.53 1.25
N GLN A 4 -22.16 -1.27 0.92
CA GLN A 4 -20.99 -0.88 0.13
C GLN A 4 -20.17 0.11 0.97
N PRO A 5 -18.86 -0.12 1.16
CA PRO A 5 -18.03 0.78 1.94
C PRO A 5 -17.90 2.13 1.23
N THR A 6 -17.93 3.21 2.02
CA THR A 6 -17.57 4.56 1.57
C THR A 6 -16.40 5.09 2.38
N ARG A 7 -15.79 6.18 1.90
CA ARG A 7 -14.71 6.85 2.63
C ARG A 7 -15.18 7.41 3.99
N GLU A 8 -16.47 7.65 4.19
CA GLU A 8 -17.00 8.10 5.49
C GLU A 8 -16.87 7.01 6.58
N ASP A 9 -16.78 5.73 6.19
CA ASP A 9 -16.62 4.60 7.11
C ASP A 9 -15.20 4.49 7.70
N LYS A 10 -14.24 5.21 7.12
CA LYS A 10 -12.84 5.30 7.60
C LYS A 10 -12.11 3.96 7.68
N PHE A 11 -12.40 3.04 6.78
CA PHE A 11 -11.60 1.83 6.62
C PHE A 11 -10.21 2.17 6.08
N SER A 12 -9.17 1.70 6.75
CA SER A 12 -7.78 1.88 6.34
C SER A 12 -7.00 0.57 6.39
N PHE A 13 -6.01 0.43 5.50
CA PHE A 13 -5.19 -0.78 5.39
C PHE A 13 -3.70 -0.44 5.43
N GLY A 14 -2.94 -1.25 6.16
CA GLY A 14 -1.48 -1.19 6.10
C GLY A 14 -0.95 -1.76 4.78
N LEU A 15 0.06 -1.15 4.16
CA LEU A 15 0.69 -1.68 2.94
C LEU A 15 1.14 -3.14 3.11
N TRP A 16 1.70 -3.47 4.28
CA TRP A 16 2.13 -4.83 4.62
C TRP A 16 1.00 -5.87 4.67
N THR A 17 -0.28 -5.45 4.74
CA THR A 17 -1.41 -6.37 4.81
C THR A 17 -1.71 -6.95 3.42
N VAL A 18 -2.13 -6.11 2.49
CA VAL A 18 -2.41 -6.49 1.09
C VAL A 18 -1.14 -6.81 0.31
N GLY A 19 -0.01 -6.24 0.72
CA GLY A 19 1.30 -6.48 0.12
C GLY A 19 2.05 -7.68 0.66
N TRP A 20 1.49 -8.44 1.62
CA TRP A 20 2.17 -9.65 2.11
C TRP A 20 2.39 -10.64 0.97
N GLU A 21 3.64 -11.07 0.76
CA GLU A 21 4.01 -12.03 -0.29
C GLU A 21 3.67 -13.50 0.06
N ALA A 22 3.12 -13.74 1.26
CA ALA A 22 2.82 -15.08 1.79
C ALA A 22 4.02 -15.96 2.12
N GLN A 23 5.20 -15.38 2.37
CA GLN A 23 6.27 -16.15 3.00
C GLN A 23 5.92 -16.42 4.46
N ASP A 24 6.07 -17.67 4.87
CA ASP A 24 5.92 -18.11 6.25
C ASP A 24 7.16 -18.91 6.70
N GLN A 25 7.09 -19.50 7.90
CA GLN A 25 8.21 -20.21 8.52
C GLN A 25 8.56 -21.52 7.82
N PHE A 26 7.68 -22.05 6.97
CA PHE A 26 7.77 -23.38 6.36
C PHE A 26 7.72 -23.36 4.83
N GLY A 27 7.43 -22.22 4.22
CA GLY A 27 7.29 -22.06 2.78
C GLY A 27 7.80 -20.72 2.26
N SER A 28 8.27 -20.72 1.02
CA SER A 28 8.65 -19.51 0.30
C SER A 28 7.42 -18.67 -0.10
N ALA A 29 7.66 -17.40 -0.44
CA ALA A 29 6.64 -16.50 -0.99
C ALA A 29 5.83 -17.14 -2.12
N THR A 30 4.53 -16.85 -2.14
CA THR A 30 3.59 -17.34 -3.17
C THR A 30 2.97 -16.23 -4.01
N ARG A 31 3.23 -14.96 -3.66
CA ARG A 31 2.83 -13.76 -4.42
C ARG A 31 4.05 -12.89 -4.70
N PRO A 32 4.08 -12.16 -5.83
CA PRO A 32 5.13 -11.17 -6.06
C PRO A 32 4.95 -9.95 -5.14
N PRO A 33 6.00 -9.14 -4.95
CA PRO A 33 5.89 -7.84 -4.29
C PRO A 33 4.81 -6.97 -4.96
N LEU A 34 3.99 -6.30 -4.15
CA LEU A 34 2.96 -5.37 -4.62
C LEU A 34 3.52 -3.95 -4.68
N ASP A 35 3.33 -3.27 -5.82
CA ASP A 35 3.72 -1.86 -5.96
C ASP A 35 2.84 -0.94 -5.11
N THR A 36 3.45 0.06 -4.46
CA THR A 36 2.72 1.00 -3.59
C THR A 36 1.64 1.78 -4.33
N VAL A 37 1.90 2.21 -5.56
CA VAL A 37 0.92 2.97 -6.37
C VAL A 37 -0.24 2.06 -6.75
N GLU A 38 0.02 0.80 -7.10
CA GLU A 38 -1.04 -0.18 -7.35
C GLU A 38 -1.91 -0.39 -6.12
N ALA A 39 -1.31 -0.59 -4.94
CA ALA A 39 -2.04 -0.78 -3.70
C ALA A 39 -2.98 0.39 -3.40
N VAL A 40 -2.52 1.63 -3.53
CA VAL A 40 -3.33 2.84 -3.30
C VAL A 40 -4.52 2.90 -4.26
N ASN A 41 -4.29 2.71 -5.56
CA ASN A 41 -5.38 2.76 -6.55
C ASN A 41 -6.43 1.67 -6.28
N ARG A 42 -5.99 0.42 -6.07
CA ARG A 42 -6.89 -0.71 -5.80
C ARG A 42 -7.70 -0.52 -4.52
N LEU A 43 -7.07 -0.05 -3.44
CA LEU A 43 -7.78 0.21 -2.18
C LEU A 43 -8.79 1.36 -2.34
N SER A 44 -8.43 2.40 -3.09
CA SER A 44 -9.36 3.50 -3.38
C SER A 44 -10.56 3.02 -4.21
N ASP A 45 -10.35 2.17 -5.22
CA ASP A 45 -11.43 1.57 -6.02
C ASP A 45 -12.41 0.75 -5.16
N LEU A 46 -11.91 0.18 -4.05
CA LEU A 46 -12.70 -0.60 -3.08
C LEU A 46 -13.36 0.26 -1.99
N GLY A 47 -13.22 1.59 -2.03
CA GLY A 47 -13.83 2.51 -1.07
C GLY A 47 -13.04 2.73 0.22
N ALA A 48 -11.78 2.30 0.28
CA ALA A 48 -10.93 2.58 1.45
C ALA A 48 -10.70 4.09 1.61
N TYR A 49 -10.64 4.54 2.87
CA TYR A 49 -10.39 5.93 3.23
C TYR A 49 -8.89 6.28 3.21
N GLY A 50 -8.02 5.34 3.55
CA GLY A 50 -6.59 5.62 3.61
C GLY A 50 -5.71 4.38 3.76
N ILE A 51 -4.41 4.63 3.72
CA ILE A 51 -3.37 3.63 3.92
C ILE A 51 -2.50 3.96 5.13
N THR A 52 -1.87 2.96 5.71
CA THR A 52 -0.76 3.11 6.66
C THR A 52 0.45 2.32 6.16
N PHE A 53 1.66 2.65 6.64
CA PHE A 53 2.89 1.99 6.22
C PHE A 53 3.97 2.13 7.28
N HIS A 54 4.87 1.14 7.35
CA HIS A 54 6.17 1.28 7.98
C HIS A 54 7.13 1.93 6.98
N ASP A 55 8.22 2.51 7.46
CA ASP A 55 9.26 3.09 6.59
C ASP A 55 9.76 2.09 5.54
N ASN A 56 10.05 0.86 5.96
CA ASN A 56 10.56 -0.21 5.13
C ASN A 56 9.51 -0.88 4.22
N ASP A 57 8.23 -0.60 4.38
CA ASP A 57 7.19 -1.00 3.41
C ASP A 57 7.27 -0.11 2.16
N LEU A 58 7.60 1.18 2.33
CA LEU A 58 7.61 2.16 1.26
C LEU A 58 8.94 2.20 0.49
N PHE A 59 10.06 2.01 1.18
CA PHE A 59 11.39 1.99 0.56
C PHE A 59 12.31 0.99 1.26
N PRO A 60 13.26 0.34 0.55
CA PRO A 60 14.14 -0.65 1.15
C PRO A 60 15.02 -0.08 2.28
N PHE A 61 15.33 -0.92 3.26
CA PHE A 61 16.27 -0.58 4.33
C PHE A 61 17.63 -0.14 3.75
N GLY A 62 18.15 1.01 4.20
CA GLY A 62 19.45 1.52 3.76
C GLY A 62 19.49 2.04 2.31
N CYS A 63 18.33 2.25 1.67
CA CYS A 63 18.28 2.84 0.32
C CYS A 63 18.90 4.25 0.29
N SER A 64 19.29 4.71 -0.90
CA SER A 64 19.84 6.05 -1.06
C SER A 64 18.77 7.12 -0.77
N ALA A 65 19.19 8.32 -0.40
CA ALA A 65 18.26 9.44 -0.23
C ALA A 65 17.45 9.74 -1.50
N ALA A 66 18.03 9.51 -2.69
CA ALA A 66 17.35 9.68 -3.96
C ALA A 66 16.27 8.61 -4.20
N ASP A 67 16.56 7.34 -3.88
CA ASP A 67 15.57 6.25 -3.97
C ASP A 67 14.42 6.46 -2.99
N ARG A 68 14.74 6.83 -1.74
CA ARG A 68 13.74 7.18 -0.73
C ARG A 68 12.83 8.30 -1.21
N GLN A 69 13.41 9.38 -1.74
CA GLN A 69 12.63 10.53 -2.22
C GLN A 69 11.78 10.16 -3.44
N ARG A 70 12.24 9.24 -4.30
CA ARG A 70 11.43 8.75 -5.42
C ARG A 70 10.18 8.02 -4.94
N GLU A 71 10.29 7.10 -3.98
CA GLU A 71 9.12 6.32 -3.51
C GLU A 71 8.13 7.17 -2.69
N ILE A 72 8.65 7.99 -1.76
CA ILE A 72 8.31 9.42 -1.62
C ILE A 72 7.20 10.01 -2.51
N ASP A 73 7.69 10.62 -3.58
CA ASP A 73 6.93 11.37 -4.57
C ASP A 73 5.91 10.48 -5.28
N ARG A 74 6.22 9.20 -5.51
CA ARG A 74 5.29 8.24 -6.11
C ARG A 74 4.07 8.01 -5.23
N LEU A 75 4.25 7.79 -3.93
CA LEU A 75 3.14 7.64 -2.99
C LEU A 75 2.31 8.92 -2.93
N GLN A 76 2.95 10.09 -2.79
CA GLN A 76 2.25 11.37 -2.77
C GLN A 76 1.44 11.62 -4.06
N GLY A 77 2.00 11.26 -5.21
CA GLY A 77 1.32 11.33 -6.50
C GLY A 77 0.07 10.44 -6.55
N ALA A 78 0.18 9.21 -6.08
CA ALA A 78 -0.96 8.28 -6.01
C ALA A 78 -2.06 8.80 -5.07
N LEU A 79 -1.69 9.22 -3.85
CA LEU A 79 -2.64 9.78 -2.87
C LEU A 79 -3.36 11.02 -3.42
N LYS A 80 -2.65 11.91 -4.12
CA LYS A 80 -3.25 13.09 -4.74
C LYS A 80 -4.23 12.71 -5.85
N ALA A 81 -3.95 11.66 -6.61
CA ALA A 81 -4.80 11.21 -7.72
C ALA A 81 -6.07 10.49 -7.23
N THR A 82 -6.00 9.79 -6.09
CA THR A 82 -7.12 9.04 -5.53
C THR A 82 -7.98 9.85 -4.54
N GLY A 83 -7.44 10.96 -4.02
CA GLY A 83 -8.03 11.74 -2.92
C GLY A 83 -7.74 11.13 -1.57
#